data_AF-A0A3S4I6N4-F1
#
_entry.id   AF-A0A3S4I6N4-F1
#
_cell.length_a   1.000
_cell.length_b   1.000
_cell.length_c   1.000
_cell.angle_alpha   90.00
_cell.angle_beta   90.00
_cell.angle_gamma   90.00
#
_symmetry.space_group_name_H-M   'P 1'
#
loop_
_entity.id
_entity.type
_entity.pdbx_description
1 polymer ?
#
loop_
_entity_poly.entity_id
_entity_poly.type
_entity_poly.pdbx_seq_one_letter_code
_entity_poly.pdbx_strand_id
1 'polypeptide(L)'
;MIAQLPLHQAEVIPPVKKAKPADEPVVIAAIPKDALVMDAGQMKAGVTRFLNGNWRVLIDVKDPVSGKAPSLRYQIQNNKGTARVVHGDNIVCRADIFSGLHQTGELMIKSRGHARCTDGSRYPMPEITCKASTNDVAACSARYDAHAEVPLTIKKIGA
;
A
#
# COMPACT_ATOMS: atom_id res chain seq x y z
N MET A 1 -4.06 53.96 -67.50
CA MET A 1 -4.76 54.15 -66.21
C MET A 1 -4.32 53.03 -65.29
N ILE A 2 -3.51 53.34 -64.28
CA ILE A 2 -2.90 52.36 -63.38
C ILE A 2 -3.65 52.49 -62.05
N ALA A 3 -4.51 51.52 -61.73
CA ALA A 3 -5.25 51.49 -60.47
C ALA A 3 -4.30 51.05 -59.35
N GLN A 4 -3.92 51.99 -58.49
CA GLN A 4 -3.16 51.70 -57.27
C GLN A 4 -4.14 51.24 -56.18
N LEU A 5 -4.11 49.95 -55.83
CA LEU A 5 -4.84 49.43 -54.68
C LEU A 5 -4.15 49.90 -53.39
N PRO A 6 -4.88 50.36 -52.36
CA PRO A 6 -4.28 50.68 -51.07
C PRO A 6 -3.83 49.39 -50.38
N LEU A 7 -2.51 49.22 -50.22
CA LEU A 7 -1.95 48.22 -49.31
C LEU A 7 -2.37 48.57 -47.87
N HIS A 8 -3.39 47.89 -47.36
CA HIS A 8 -3.63 47.84 -45.93
C HIS A 8 -2.57 46.93 -45.30
N GLN A 9 -1.80 47.45 -44.36
CA GLN A 9 -0.89 46.64 -43.56
C GLN A 9 -1.71 45.71 -42.65
N ALA A 10 -1.39 44.42 -42.66
CA ALA A 10 -1.99 43.45 -41.75
C ALA A 10 -1.37 43.63 -40.36
N GLU A 11 -2.19 43.99 -39.38
CA GLU A 11 -1.78 44.10 -37.98
C GLU A 11 -1.77 42.70 -37.36
N VAL A 12 -0.59 42.23 -36.95
CA VAL A 12 -0.42 40.90 -36.34
C VAL A 12 -0.86 40.98 -34.88
N ILE A 13 -2.04 40.42 -34.59
CA ILE A 13 -2.51 40.24 -33.23
C ILE A 13 -1.61 39.17 -32.57
N PRO A 14 -0.88 39.47 -31.48
CA PRO A 14 -0.08 38.48 -30.81
C PRO A 14 -0.98 37.39 -30.20
N PRO A 15 -0.58 36.11 -30.24
CA PRO A 15 -1.36 35.05 -29.62
C PRO A 15 -1.49 35.33 -28.12
N VAL A 16 -2.74 35.36 -27.64
CA VAL A 16 -3.05 35.41 -26.21
C VAL A 16 -2.32 34.25 -25.54
N LYS A 17 -1.34 34.60 -24.70
CA LYS A 17 -0.63 33.64 -23.85
C LYS A 17 -1.69 32.91 -23.03
N LYS A 18 -1.93 31.63 -23.34
CA LYS A 18 -2.69 30.74 -22.47
C LYS A 18 -2.00 30.77 -21.12
N ALA A 19 -2.69 31.33 -20.12
CA ALA A 19 -2.23 31.29 -18.75
C ALA A 19 -2.00 29.83 -18.39
N LYS A 20 -0.77 29.53 -17.94
CA LYS A 20 -0.43 28.28 -17.28
C LYS A 20 -1.50 28.02 -16.21
N PRO A 21 -2.07 26.81 -16.09
CA PRO A 21 -2.87 26.46 -14.94
C PRO A 21 -2.08 26.85 -13.70
N ALA A 22 -2.70 27.67 -12.85
CA ALA A 22 -2.11 28.06 -11.58
C ALA A 22 -1.70 26.78 -10.84
N ASP A 23 -0.50 26.79 -10.27
CA ASP A 23 -0.08 25.80 -9.28
C ASP A 23 -1.08 25.89 -8.12
N GLU A 24 -2.17 25.11 -8.19
CA GLU A 24 -2.94 24.79 -7.01
C GLU A 24 -1.94 24.16 -6.03
N PRO A 25 -1.82 24.69 -4.81
CA PRO A 25 -0.91 24.12 -3.83
C PRO A 25 -1.34 22.67 -3.66
N VAL A 26 -0.45 21.75 -4.05
CA VAL A 26 -0.61 20.33 -3.76
C VAL A 26 -0.79 20.25 -2.26
N VAL A 27 -2.04 20.04 -1.83
CA VAL A 27 -2.35 19.83 -0.42
C VAL A 27 -1.67 18.52 -0.09
N ILE A 28 -0.48 18.60 0.51
CA ILE A 28 0.24 17.44 1.01
C ILE A 28 -0.63 16.90 2.14
N ALA A 29 -1.54 15.99 1.81
CA ALA A 29 -2.29 15.26 2.82
C ALA A 29 -1.25 14.66 3.76
N ALA A 30 -1.28 15.09 5.02
CA ALA A 30 -0.30 14.64 6.00
C ALA A 30 -0.32 13.11 6.06
N ILE A 31 0.85 12.49 5.90
CA ILE A 31 0.98 11.04 5.97
C ILE A 31 0.48 10.60 7.37
N PRO A 32 -0.48 9.66 7.46
CA PRO A 32 -0.92 9.16 8.75
C PRO A 32 0.26 8.64 9.56
N LYS A 33 0.35 8.99 10.85
CA LYS A 33 1.48 8.59 11.72
C LYS A 33 1.61 7.07 11.87
N ASP A 34 0.51 6.35 11.68
CA ASP A 34 0.43 4.90 11.74
C ASP A 34 0.61 4.23 10.37
N ALA A 35 0.81 4.97 9.27
CA ALA A 35 1.01 4.39 7.95
C ALA A 35 2.31 3.57 7.89
N LEU A 36 2.27 2.47 7.15
CA LEU A 36 3.48 1.78 6.72
C LEU A 36 4.15 2.60 5.62
N VAL A 37 5.29 3.22 5.94
CA VAL A 37 6.11 3.99 5.00
C VAL A 37 7.32 3.13 4.58
N MET A 38 7.41 2.84 3.29
CA MET A 38 8.49 2.06 2.68
C MET A 38 9.67 2.99 2.36
N ASP A 39 10.41 3.37 3.41
CA ASP A 39 11.51 4.35 3.33
C ASP A 39 12.44 4.11 2.13
N ALA A 40 12.49 5.08 1.21
CA ALA A 40 13.20 4.94 -0.06
C ALA A 40 14.71 4.66 0.11
N GLY A 41 15.34 5.20 1.16
CA GLY A 41 16.76 4.96 1.47
C GLY A 41 17.01 3.50 1.84
N GLN A 42 16.19 2.96 2.74
CA GLN A 42 16.23 1.57 3.14
C GLN A 42 15.91 0.62 1.99
N MET A 43 14.89 0.94 1.19
CA MET A 43 14.51 0.16 0.01
C MET A 43 15.67 0.04 -0.98
N LYS A 44 16.35 1.16 -1.29
CA LYS A 44 17.56 1.17 -2.14
C LYS A 44 18.72 0.37 -1.54
N ALA A 45 18.86 0.39 -0.22
CA ALA A 45 19.88 -0.38 0.49
C ALA A 45 19.52 -1.87 0.69
N GLY A 46 18.35 -2.32 0.21
CA GLY A 46 17.93 -3.71 0.37
C GLY A 46 17.52 -4.09 1.80
N VAL A 47 17.19 -3.11 2.65
CA VAL A 47 16.82 -3.32 4.06
C VAL A 47 15.39 -2.88 4.33
N THR A 48 14.79 -3.45 5.37
CA THR A 48 13.34 -3.33 5.68
C THR A 48 13.09 -2.98 7.15
N ARG A 49 13.96 -2.18 7.78
CA ARG A 49 13.84 -1.84 9.21
C ARG A 49 12.56 -1.06 9.50
N PHE A 50 12.01 -0.34 8.52
CA PHE A 50 10.71 0.32 8.61
C PHE A 50 9.56 -0.65 8.94
N LEU A 51 9.73 -1.96 8.71
CA LEU A 51 8.75 -2.99 9.03
C LEU A 51 8.81 -3.48 10.49
N ASN A 52 9.86 -3.12 11.25
CA ASN A 52 9.97 -3.54 12.64
C ASN A 52 8.87 -2.90 13.50
N GLY A 53 8.11 -3.72 14.22
CA GLY A 53 7.06 -3.28 15.12
C GLY A 53 5.80 -4.13 15.09
N ASN A 54 4.75 -3.57 15.68
CA ASN A 54 3.42 -4.18 15.73
C ASN A 54 2.50 -3.51 14.71
N TRP A 55 1.81 -4.33 13.93
CA TRP A 55 0.98 -3.88 12.82
C TRP A 55 -0.41 -4.49 12.89
N ARG A 56 -1.42 -3.70 12.53
CA ARG A 56 -2.77 -4.14 12.24
C ARG A 56 -2.92 -4.21 10.73
N VAL A 57 -3.42 -5.33 10.24
CA VAL A 57 -3.71 -5.53 8.82
C VAL A 57 -5.21 -5.43 8.63
N LEU A 58 -5.63 -4.51 7.78
CA LEU A 58 -7.02 -4.23 7.44
C LEU A 58 -7.24 -4.69 6.00
N ILE A 59 -7.80 -5.89 5.83
CA ILE A 59 -8.10 -6.44 4.51
C ILE A 59 -9.51 -5.99 4.14
N ASP A 60 -9.69 -5.48 2.93
CA ASP A 60 -10.97 -5.00 2.43
C ASP A 60 -11.85 -6.16 1.92
N VAL A 61 -11.97 -7.21 2.74
CA VAL A 61 -12.74 -8.43 2.42
C VAL A 61 -13.34 -9.00 3.70
N LYS A 62 -14.57 -9.52 3.59
CA LYS A 62 -15.21 -10.30 4.65
C LYS A 62 -14.64 -11.71 4.65
N ASP A 63 -14.19 -12.18 5.81
CA ASP A 63 -13.71 -13.55 5.98
C ASP A 63 -14.78 -14.57 5.53
N PRO A 64 -14.45 -15.57 4.69
CA PRO A 64 -15.43 -16.50 4.17
C PRO A 64 -15.99 -17.45 5.23
N VAL A 65 -15.32 -17.62 6.37
CA VAL A 65 -15.75 -18.49 7.47
C VAL A 65 -16.70 -17.75 8.43
N SER A 66 -16.41 -16.50 8.75
CA SER A 66 -17.13 -15.72 9.78
C SER A 66 -17.99 -14.58 9.25
N GLY A 67 -17.87 -14.22 7.97
CA GLY A 67 -18.59 -13.10 7.35
C GLY A 67 -18.19 -11.71 7.87
N LYS A 68 -17.21 -11.62 8.77
CA LYS A 68 -16.67 -10.39 9.38
C LYS A 68 -15.24 -10.17 8.93
N ALA A 69 -14.75 -8.93 8.95
CA ALA A 69 -13.33 -8.69 8.69
C ALA A 69 -12.51 -9.32 9.84
N PRO A 70 -11.55 -10.22 9.55
CA PRO A 70 -10.77 -10.89 10.58
C PRO A 70 -9.82 -9.88 11.23
N SER A 71 -9.59 -9.99 12.55
CA SER A 71 -8.61 -9.14 13.22
C SER A 71 -7.21 -9.72 13.04
N LEU A 72 -6.54 -9.30 11.97
CA LEU A 72 -5.18 -9.71 11.66
C LEU A 72 -4.16 -8.72 12.23
N ARG A 73 -3.20 -9.25 12.99
CA ARG A 73 -2.09 -8.48 13.56
C ARG A 73 -0.77 -9.17 13.32
N TYR A 74 0.25 -8.38 13.00
CA TYR A 74 1.63 -8.83 12.86
C TYR A 74 2.51 -8.20 13.92
N GLN A 75 3.48 -8.98 14.39
CA GLN A 75 4.64 -8.48 15.11
C GLN A 75 5.86 -8.90 14.31
N ILE A 76 6.64 -7.95 13.81
CA ILE A 76 7.78 -8.20 12.93
C ILE A 76 9.04 -7.58 13.54
N GLN A 77 10.12 -8.36 13.54
CA GLN A 77 11.46 -7.91 13.90
C GLN A 77 12.47 -8.61 12.99
N ASN A 78 13.31 -7.82 12.31
CA ASN A 78 14.38 -8.34 11.45
C ASN A 78 13.88 -9.39 10.45
N ASN A 79 12.81 -9.06 9.73
CA ASN A 79 12.19 -9.91 8.70
C ASN A 79 11.56 -11.23 9.16
N LYS A 80 11.46 -11.45 10.46
CA LYS A 80 10.75 -12.58 11.06
C LYS A 80 9.68 -12.07 12.00
N GLY A 81 8.63 -12.84 12.20
CA GLY A 81 7.54 -12.39 13.05
C GLY A 81 6.49 -13.44 13.30
N THR A 82 5.43 -13.01 13.99
CA THR A 82 4.24 -13.82 14.22
C THR A 82 3.00 -13.09 13.74
N ALA A 83 2.11 -13.84 13.10
CA ALA A 83 0.76 -13.42 12.81
C ALA A 83 -0.21 -13.92 13.87
N ARG A 84 -1.17 -13.07 14.24
CA ARG A 84 -2.31 -13.41 15.07
C ARG A 84 -3.59 -13.00 14.36
N VAL A 85 -4.45 -13.99 14.09
CA VAL A 85 -5.80 -13.80 13.55
C VAL A 85 -6.79 -14.05 14.70
N VAL A 86 -7.82 -13.23 14.79
CA VAL A 86 -9.03 -13.55 15.56
C VAL A 86 -10.23 -13.51 14.64
N HIS A 87 -11.01 -14.58 14.62
CA HIS A 87 -12.24 -14.71 13.85
C HIS A 87 -13.32 -15.44 14.65
N GLY A 88 -14.58 -15.37 14.20
CA GLY A 88 -15.71 -16.06 14.81
C GLY A 88 -15.85 -15.80 16.33
N ASP A 89 -16.10 -16.88 17.08
CA ASP A 89 -16.29 -16.92 18.54
C ASP A 89 -14.96 -16.78 19.33
N ASN A 90 -14.18 -15.74 19.04
CA ASN A 90 -12.87 -15.48 19.67
C ASN A 90 -11.81 -16.57 19.44
N ILE A 91 -11.93 -17.35 18.37
CA ILE A 91 -10.90 -18.32 17.98
C ILE A 91 -9.62 -17.56 17.61
N VAL A 92 -8.51 -17.95 18.22
CA VAL A 92 -7.21 -17.29 18.00
C VAL A 92 -6.31 -18.20 17.19
N CYS A 93 -5.92 -17.76 16.00
CA CYS A 93 -4.99 -18.48 15.14
C CYS A 93 -3.63 -17.79 15.11
N ARG A 94 -2.55 -18.59 15.13
CA ARG A 94 -1.17 -18.08 15.07
C ARG A 94 -0.35 -18.78 14.00
N ALA A 95 0.53 -18.02 13.35
CA ALA A 95 1.52 -18.51 12.41
C ALA A 95 2.82 -17.72 12.49
N ASP A 96 3.94 -18.36 12.14
CA ASP A 96 5.20 -17.67 11.90
C ASP A 96 5.18 -17.04 10.51
N ILE A 97 5.60 -15.78 10.44
CA ILE A 97 5.68 -15.01 9.20
C ILE A 97 7.10 -14.54 8.92
N PHE A 98 7.37 -14.37 7.63
CA PHE A 98 8.64 -13.93 7.10
C PHE A 98 8.37 -12.81 6.10
N SER A 99 9.24 -11.82 6.08
CA SER A 99 9.17 -10.74 5.11
C SER A 99 10.49 -10.60 4.36
N GLY A 100 10.42 -10.02 3.16
CA GLY A 100 11.60 -9.79 2.35
C GLY A 100 11.32 -8.74 1.30
N LEU A 101 12.37 -8.03 0.90
CA LEU A 101 12.32 -7.09 -0.20
C LEU A 101 12.85 -7.78 -1.46
N HIS A 102 12.03 -7.85 -2.49
CA HIS A 102 12.43 -8.33 -3.81
C HIS A 102 13.26 -7.27 -4.55
N GLN A 103 14.08 -7.69 -5.52
CA GLN A 103 14.94 -6.79 -6.30
C GLN A 103 14.15 -5.75 -7.11
N THR A 104 12.87 -6.01 -7.40
CA THR A 104 11.94 -5.07 -8.06
C THR A 104 11.43 -3.97 -7.14
N GLY A 105 11.78 -3.99 -5.84
CA GLY A 105 11.23 -3.08 -4.85
C GLY A 105 9.88 -3.53 -4.26
N GLU A 106 9.44 -4.75 -4.53
CA GLU A 106 8.25 -5.34 -3.91
C GLU A 106 8.59 -5.91 -2.54
N LEU A 107 7.93 -5.40 -1.50
CA LEU A 107 7.97 -6.00 -0.18
C LEU A 107 6.97 -7.17 -0.15
N MET A 108 7.43 -8.33 0.30
CA MET A 108 6.59 -9.51 0.47
C MET A 108 6.52 -9.89 1.95
N ILE A 109 5.34 -10.32 2.42
CA ILE A 109 5.14 -10.93 3.74
C ILE A 109 4.38 -12.25 3.54
N LYS A 110 4.95 -13.35 3.99
CA LYS A 110 4.40 -14.70 3.82
C LYS A 110 4.38 -15.45 5.15
N SER A 111 3.44 -16.36 5.29
CA SER A 111 3.46 -17.38 6.33
C SER A 111 4.13 -18.67 5.83
N ARG A 112 4.76 -19.46 6.71
CA ARG A 112 5.24 -20.82 6.35
C ARG A 112 4.13 -21.81 6.04
N GLY A 113 2.91 -21.50 6.46
CA GLY A 113 1.73 -22.33 6.23
C GLY A 113 0.49 -21.70 6.84
N HIS A 114 -0.57 -22.49 6.97
CA HIS A 114 -1.80 -22.03 7.63
C HIS A 114 -1.57 -21.78 9.13
N ALA A 115 -2.27 -20.79 9.69
CA ALA A 115 -2.22 -20.52 11.11
C ALA A 115 -2.96 -21.61 11.88
N ARG A 116 -2.39 -22.03 13.02
CA ARG A 116 -3.05 -23.00 13.90
C ARG A 116 -3.96 -22.29 14.87
N CYS A 117 -5.19 -22.75 14.98
CA CYS A 117 -6.23 -22.14 15.80
C CYS A 117 -6.40 -22.88 17.14
N THR A 118 -6.98 -22.18 18.12
CA THR A 118 -7.24 -22.71 19.47
C THR A 118 -8.29 -23.81 19.52
N ASP A 119 -9.16 -23.89 18.51
CA ASP A 119 -10.18 -24.93 18.32
C ASP A 119 -9.64 -26.17 17.57
N GLY A 120 -8.34 -26.19 17.27
CA GLY A 120 -7.69 -27.26 16.50
C GLY A 120 -7.78 -27.11 14.98
N SER A 121 -8.56 -26.12 14.48
CA SER A 121 -8.66 -25.84 13.05
C SER A 121 -7.41 -25.14 12.50
N ARG A 122 -7.40 -24.91 11.19
CA ARG A 122 -6.36 -24.16 10.48
C ARG A 122 -6.98 -23.00 9.71
N TYR A 123 -6.36 -21.83 9.83
CA TYR A 123 -6.79 -20.62 9.13
C TYR A 123 -5.83 -20.31 7.96
N PRO A 124 -6.35 -20.13 6.73
CA PRO A 124 -5.51 -19.80 5.58
C PRO A 124 -4.89 -18.41 5.78
N MET A 125 -3.58 -18.30 5.57
CA MET A 125 -2.86 -17.03 5.74
C MET A 125 -2.59 -16.41 4.37
N PRO A 126 -2.86 -15.11 4.16
CA PRO A 126 -2.59 -14.50 2.87
C PRO A 126 -1.10 -14.29 2.66
N GLU A 127 -0.67 -14.34 1.40
CA GLU A 127 0.54 -13.69 0.93
C GLU A 127 0.25 -12.19 0.77
N ILE A 128 1.08 -11.33 1.36
CA ILE A 128 0.96 -9.88 1.21
C ILE A 128 2.11 -9.39 0.33
N THR A 129 1.76 -8.54 -0.64
CA THR A 129 2.71 -7.81 -1.47
C THR A 129 2.46 -6.31 -1.31
N CYS A 130 3.50 -5.52 -1.12
CA CYS A 130 3.43 -4.07 -1.01
C CYS A 130 4.41 -3.38 -1.96
N LYS A 131 3.97 -2.24 -2.51
CA LYS A 131 4.79 -1.30 -3.29
C LYS A 131 4.73 0.08 -2.67
N ALA A 132 5.83 0.82 -2.77
CA ALA A 132 5.82 2.23 -2.43
C ALA A 132 4.89 2.98 -3.39
N SER A 133 4.04 3.86 -2.84
CA SER A 133 3.11 4.71 -3.57
C SER A 133 3.42 6.18 -3.28
N THR A 134 2.40 7.05 -3.31
CA THR A 134 2.52 8.46 -2.98
C THR A 134 3.13 8.65 -1.59
N ASN A 135 4.15 9.49 -1.50
CA ASN A 135 4.90 9.76 -0.26
C ASN A 135 5.48 8.51 0.41
N ASP A 136 5.89 7.50 -0.39
CA ASP A 136 6.43 6.22 0.06
C ASP A 136 5.47 5.40 0.94
N VAL A 137 4.20 5.76 1.02
CA VAL A 137 3.19 4.97 1.74
C VAL A 137 2.97 3.67 1.00
N ALA A 138 2.94 2.56 1.73
CA ALA A 138 2.76 1.24 1.16
C ALA A 138 1.34 1.05 0.60
N ALA A 139 1.25 0.76 -0.70
CA ALA A 139 0.07 0.19 -1.33
C ALA A 139 0.21 -1.33 -1.32
N CYS A 140 -0.67 -2.03 -0.61
CA CYS A 140 -0.56 -3.47 -0.38
C CYS A 140 -1.78 -4.24 -0.90
N SER A 141 -1.53 -5.46 -1.39
CA SER A 141 -2.54 -6.46 -1.68
C SER A 141 -2.31 -7.73 -0.86
N ALA A 142 -3.39 -8.44 -0.54
CA ALA A 142 -3.36 -9.82 -0.05
C ALA A 142 -3.83 -10.77 -1.14
N ARG A 143 -3.27 -11.97 -1.14
CA ARG A 143 -3.74 -13.10 -1.94
C ARG A 143 -3.83 -14.33 -1.05
N TYR A 144 -4.99 -14.97 -1.05
CA TYR A 144 -5.18 -16.30 -0.46
C TYR A 144 -5.09 -17.33 -1.59
N ASP A 145 -4.09 -18.20 -1.60
CA ASP A 145 -3.92 -19.25 -2.62
C ASP A 145 -4.18 -18.77 -4.07
N ALA A 146 -5.09 -19.42 -4.80
CA ALA A 146 -5.47 -19.09 -6.18
C ALA A 146 -6.59 -18.02 -6.27
N HIS A 147 -6.91 -17.34 -5.17
CA HIS A 147 -7.92 -16.28 -5.16
C HIS A 147 -7.39 -14.96 -5.73
N ALA A 148 -8.32 -14.06 -6.07
CA ALA A 148 -7.99 -12.73 -6.55
C ALA A 148 -7.22 -11.93 -5.49
N GLU A 149 -6.33 -11.04 -5.97
CA GLU A 149 -5.67 -10.07 -5.10
C GLU A 149 -6.67 -9.04 -4.58
N VAL A 150 -6.60 -8.77 -3.28
CA VAL A 150 -7.52 -7.87 -2.60
C VAL A 150 -6.73 -6.76 -1.89
N PRO A 151 -7.15 -5.49 -2.00
CA PRO A 151 -6.43 -4.40 -1.37
C PRO A 151 -6.48 -4.51 0.15
N LEU A 152 -5.41 -4.06 0.80
CA LEU A 152 -5.35 -3.97 2.25
C LEU A 152 -4.53 -2.76 2.71
N THR A 153 -4.75 -2.38 3.96
CA THR A 153 -3.96 -1.35 4.64
C THR A 153 -3.22 -1.94 5.84
N ILE A 154 -1.96 -1.57 6.02
CA ILE A 154 -1.16 -1.95 7.19
C ILE A 154 -0.94 -0.70 8.05
N LYS A 155 -1.34 -0.77 9.33
CA LYS A 155 -1.27 0.33 10.29
C LYS A 155 -0.47 -0.04 11.52
N LYS A 156 0.44 0.83 11.96
CA LYS A 156 1.25 0.64 13.15
C LYS A 156 0.39 0.71 14.40
N ILE A 157 0.68 -0.14 15.39
CA ILE A 157 -0.03 -0.18 16.67
C ILE A 157 0.89 0.37 17.75
N GLY A 158 0.38 1.34 18.53
CA GLY A 158 1.11 1.95 19.66
C GLY A 158 2.14 2.99 19.23
N ALA A 159 1.87 3.68 18.12
CA ALA A 159 2.62 4.86 17.67
C ALA A 159 2.19 6.13 18.42
#